data_AF-A0A7S1UL14-F1
#
_entry.id   AF-A0A7S1UL14-F1
#
_cell.length_a   1.000
_cell.length_b   1.000
_cell.length_c   1.000
_cell.angle_alpha   90.00
_cell.angle_beta   90.00
_cell.angle_gamma   90.00
#
_symmetry.space_group_name_H-M   'P 1'
#
loop_
_entity.id
_entity.type
_entity.pdbx_description
1 polymer ?
#
loop_
_entity_poly.entity_id
_entity_poly.type
_entity_poly.pdbx_seq_one_letter_code
_entity_poly.pdbx_strand_id
1 'polypeptide(L)'
;MFVEIGEAPRPPPKSSNRPPKPLTSTSLKQEHLVNAKMVLTAGLACQLKDDEVTENTAIAVERVASDLIALSSAVAMALNRALKGNSSDGSDPVLLKKWCEFYSEELLPRTLTMVKKTSPKLDPYGMYLPSRMGTRVSPELLQKGLKAVERPTEAPKKAKKEETEEEPIAEKKADIPKEEPKAVSEEAVDEDEDAEDEEDEAEEVDTLEEDEYDEYEYDEDEYYDDGEEL
;
A
#
# COMPACT_ATOMS: atom_id res chain seq x y z
N MET A 1 -45.94 -25.79 -29.03
CA MET A 1 -46.03 -24.33 -29.26
C MET A 1 -45.42 -23.66 -28.04
N PHE A 2 -44.17 -23.20 -28.13
CA PHE A 2 -43.50 -22.46 -27.06
C PHE A 2 -43.61 -20.97 -27.35
N VAL A 3 -44.06 -20.19 -26.38
CA VAL A 3 -44.20 -18.73 -26.49
C VAL A 3 -42.90 -18.11 -25.96
N GLU A 4 -42.19 -17.44 -26.86
CA GLU A 4 -40.96 -16.70 -26.62
C GLU A 4 -41.29 -15.41 -25.83
N ILE A 5 -40.82 -15.31 -24.58
CA ILE A 5 -41.01 -14.12 -23.74
C ILE A 5 -39.90 -13.13 -24.09
N GLY A 6 -40.21 -12.14 -24.92
CA GLY A 6 -39.30 -11.04 -25.25
C GLY A 6 -38.99 -10.17 -24.02
N GLU A 7 -37.71 -10.08 -23.66
CA GLU A 7 -37.19 -9.17 -22.63
C GLU A 7 -37.37 -7.71 -23.10
N ALA A 8 -38.15 -6.93 -22.35
CA ALA A 8 -38.36 -5.52 -22.64
C ALA A 8 -37.06 -4.70 -22.44
N PRO A 9 -36.80 -3.67 -23.27
CA PRO A 9 -35.56 -2.89 -23.20
C PRO A 9 -35.46 -2.11 -21.89
N ARG A 10 -34.34 -2.31 -21.17
CA ARG A 10 -34.04 -1.60 -19.92
C ARG A 10 -33.79 -0.11 -20.19
N PRO A 11 -34.35 0.81 -19.39
CA PRO A 11 -34.14 2.24 -19.58
C PRO A 11 -32.67 2.63 -19.30
N PRO A 12 -32.14 3.66 -19.99
CA PRO A 12 -30.76 4.09 -19.81
C PRO A 12 -30.52 4.61 -18.39
N PRO A 13 -29.32 4.39 -17.81
CA PRO A 13 -29.01 4.80 -16.45
C PRO A 13 -29.07 6.33 -16.33
N LYS A 14 -29.93 6.83 -15.44
CA LYS A 14 -30.01 8.26 -15.09
C LYS A 14 -28.68 8.70 -14.46
N SER A 15 -28.01 9.67 -15.09
CA SER A 15 -26.83 10.33 -14.52
C SER A 15 -27.22 11.08 -13.25
N SER A 16 -26.80 10.56 -12.08
CA SER A 16 -27.08 11.24 -10.82
C SER A 16 -26.12 12.41 -10.66
N ASN A 17 -26.64 13.64 -10.78
CA ASN A 17 -25.99 14.88 -10.33
C ASN A 17 -25.91 14.88 -8.79
N ARG A 18 -25.06 14.02 -8.22
CA ARG A 18 -24.79 14.05 -6.78
C ARG A 18 -23.78 15.17 -6.50
N PRO A 19 -24.02 16.00 -5.48
CA PRO A 19 -23.05 17.01 -5.06
C PRO A 19 -21.73 16.34 -4.67
N PRO A 20 -20.59 17.02 -4.87
CA PRO A 20 -19.28 16.49 -4.49
C PRO A 20 -19.28 16.18 -3.00
N LYS A 21 -18.83 14.96 -2.65
CA LYS A 21 -18.82 14.49 -1.27
C LYS A 21 -17.93 15.43 -0.42
N PRO A 22 -18.35 15.78 0.81
CA PRO A 22 -17.60 16.68 1.68
C PRO A 22 -16.19 16.14 1.99
N LEU A 23 -15.24 17.05 2.24
CA LEU A 23 -13.81 16.79 2.52
C LEU A 23 -13.53 15.68 3.55
N THR A 24 -14.44 15.48 4.51
CA THR A 24 -14.35 14.41 5.52
C THR A 24 -14.39 13.01 4.92
N SER A 25 -14.80 12.89 3.64
CA SER A 25 -14.81 11.66 2.84
C SER A 25 -13.45 11.34 2.21
N THR A 26 -12.42 12.18 2.34
CA THR A 26 -11.09 11.84 1.82
C THR A 26 -10.37 10.93 2.80
N SER A 27 -9.81 9.82 2.30
CA SER A 27 -9.03 8.88 3.09
C SER A 27 -7.63 9.39 3.44
N LEU A 28 -7.25 10.58 2.95
CA LEU A 28 -5.92 11.19 3.09
C LEU A 28 -5.86 12.26 4.20
N LYS A 29 -6.33 11.93 5.40
CA LYS A 29 -6.28 12.84 6.56
C LYS A 29 -4.92 12.74 7.28
N GLN A 30 -4.57 13.78 8.04
CA GLN A 30 -3.32 13.80 8.82
C GLN A 30 -3.27 12.66 9.85
N GLU A 31 -4.37 12.36 10.52
CA GLU A 31 -4.48 11.24 11.48
C GLU A 31 -4.16 9.89 10.82
N HIS A 32 -4.69 9.65 9.61
CA HIS A 32 -4.42 8.42 8.87
C HIS A 32 -2.96 8.34 8.41
N LEU A 33 -2.31 9.47 8.13
CA LEU A 33 -0.89 9.48 7.77
C LEU A 33 -0.02 9.03 8.94
N VAL A 34 -0.31 9.55 10.14
CA VAL A 34 0.38 9.15 11.37
C VAL A 34 0.17 7.66 11.64
N ASN A 35 -1.09 7.19 11.55
CA ASN A 35 -1.41 5.78 11.76
C ASN A 35 -0.74 4.89 10.71
N ALA A 36 -0.72 5.28 9.43
CA ALA A 36 -0.06 4.52 8.37
C ALA A 36 1.46 4.42 8.59
N LYS A 37 2.11 5.50 9.05
CA LYS A 37 3.52 5.48 9.44
C LYS A 37 3.77 4.52 10.61
N MET A 38 2.91 4.57 11.63
CA MET A 38 3.01 3.68 12.80
C MET A 38 2.84 2.22 12.40
N VAL A 39 1.83 1.90 11.59
CA VAL A 39 1.59 0.54 11.06
C VAL A 39 2.76 0.05 10.22
N LEU A 40 3.33 0.92 9.37
CA LEU A 40 4.52 0.58 8.60
C LEU A 40 5.71 0.24 9.53
N THR A 41 5.99 1.09 10.51
CA THR A 41 7.10 0.85 11.46
C THR A 41 6.89 -0.44 12.25
N ALA A 42 5.69 -0.67 12.78
CA ALA A 42 5.36 -1.89 13.52
C ALA A 42 5.47 -3.14 12.62
N GLY A 43 4.89 -3.09 11.43
CA GLY A 43 4.94 -4.22 10.49
C GLY A 43 6.37 -4.55 10.04
N LEU A 44 7.22 -3.54 9.84
CA LEU A 44 8.64 -3.75 9.50
C LEU A 44 9.46 -4.32 10.66
N ALA A 45 8.99 -4.18 11.90
CA ALA A 45 9.62 -4.80 13.07
C ALA A 45 9.27 -6.30 13.19
N CYS A 46 8.15 -6.73 12.60
CA CYS A 46 7.75 -8.14 12.53
C CYS A 46 8.57 -8.90 11.46
N GLN A 47 9.84 -9.17 11.75
CA GLN A 47 10.71 -9.97 10.90
C GLN A 47 10.96 -11.35 11.50
N LEU A 48 10.90 -12.37 10.66
CA LEU A 48 11.25 -13.72 11.05
C LEU A 48 12.78 -13.83 11.16
N LYS A 49 13.29 -14.04 12.37
CA LYS A 49 14.70 -14.41 12.59
C LYS A 49 14.91 -15.88 12.22
N ASP A 50 16.15 -16.26 11.95
CA ASP A 50 16.48 -17.59 11.42
C ASP A 50 16.36 -18.71 12.48
N ASP A 51 16.29 -18.34 13.75
CA ASP A 51 16.12 -19.20 14.92
C ASP A 51 14.66 -19.28 15.44
N GLU A 52 13.79 -18.34 15.05
CA GLU A 52 12.39 -18.22 15.53
C GLU A 52 11.36 -18.84 14.55
N VAL A 53 11.81 -19.72 13.64
CA VAL A 53 11.03 -20.18 12.49
C VAL A 53 10.11 -21.35 12.88
N THR A 54 8.94 -21.03 13.42
CA THR A 54 7.81 -21.98 13.52
C THR A 54 6.76 -21.67 12.46
N GLU A 55 5.92 -22.65 12.12
CA GLU A 55 4.83 -22.47 11.15
C GLU A 55 3.88 -21.32 11.58
N ASN A 56 3.53 -21.24 12.86
CA ASN A 56 2.69 -20.17 13.38
C ASN A 56 3.33 -18.79 13.23
N THR A 57 4.64 -18.67 13.52
CA THR A 57 5.37 -17.41 13.32
C THR A 57 5.44 -17.04 11.84
N ALA A 58 5.63 -18.02 10.96
CA ALA A 58 5.63 -17.80 9.52
C ALA A 58 4.26 -17.31 9.01
N ILE A 59 3.16 -17.89 9.50
CA ILE A 59 1.79 -17.43 9.17
C ILE A 59 1.58 -15.98 9.64
N ALA A 60 2.01 -15.66 10.86
CA ALA A 60 1.89 -14.29 11.37
C ALA A 60 2.68 -13.28 10.50
N VAL A 61 3.91 -13.62 10.10
CA VAL A 61 4.76 -12.76 9.26
C VAL A 61 4.22 -12.64 7.83
N GLU A 62 3.68 -13.71 7.25
CA GLU A 62 2.95 -13.66 5.97
C GLU A 62 1.82 -12.64 6.06
N ARG A 63 1.00 -12.73 7.12
CA ARG A 63 -0.15 -11.85 7.29
C ARG A 63 0.26 -10.39 7.40
N VAL A 64 1.30 -10.09 8.18
CA VAL A 64 1.85 -8.72 8.31
C VAL A 64 2.32 -8.21 6.95
N ALA A 65 3.05 -9.02 6.18
CA ALA A 65 3.51 -8.62 4.85
C ALA A 65 2.32 -8.32 3.92
N SER A 66 1.29 -9.18 3.93
CA SER A 66 0.05 -9.00 3.18
C SER A 66 -0.70 -7.72 3.57
N ASP A 67 -0.80 -7.41 4.86
CA ASP A 67 -1.43 -6.18 5.35
C ASP A 67 -0.66 -4.92 4.93
N LEU A 68 0.68 -4.95 4.93
CA LEU A 68 1.48 -3.84 4.41
C LEU A 68 1.32 -3.64 2.90
N ILE A 69 1.16 -4.72 2.13
CA ILE A 69 0.84 -4.66 0.70
C ILE A 69 -0.54 -4.01 0.49
N ALA A 70 -1.52 -4.40 1.31
CA ALA A 70 -2.86 -3.83 1.28
C ALA A 70 -2.85 -2.34 1.65
N LEU A 71 -2.09 -1.94 2.69
CA LEU A 71 -1.89 -0.55 3.08
C LEU A 71 -1.30 0.28 1.92
N SER A 72 -0.21 -0.20 1.31
CA SER A 72 0.41 0.44 0.15
C SER A 72 -0.59 0.61 -1.00
N SER A 73 -1.41 -0.41 -1.27
CA SER A 73 -2.42 -0.38 -2.33
C SER A 73 -3.56 0.60 -2.01
N ALA A 74 -4.02 0.64 -0.76
CA ALA A 74 -5.06 1.55 -0.30
C ALA A 74 -4.62 3.01 -0.40
N VAL A 75 -3.40 3.33 0.04
CA VAL A 75 -2.81 4.67 -0.10
C VAL A 75 -2.66 5.04 -1.58
N ALA A 76 -2.18 4.12 -2.42
CA ALA A 76 -2.07 4.37 -3.86
C ALA A 76 -3.42 4.64 -4.53
N MET A 77 -4.49 3.91 -4.17
CA MET A 77 -5.84 4.17 -4.66
C MET A 77 -6.34 5.54 -4.23
N ALA A 78 -6.13 5.91 -2.96
CA ALA A 78 -6.52 7.20 -2.42
C ALA A 78 -5.78 8.36 -3.12
N LEU A 79 -4.47 8.25 -3.30
CA LEU A 79 -3.64 9.20 -4.03
C LEU A 79 -4.06 9.33 -5.50
N ASN A 80 -4.30 8.20 -6.19
CA ASN A 80 -4.79 8.22 -7.56
C ASN A 80 -6.14 8.97 -7.69
N ARG A 81 -7.05 8.79 -6.74
CA ARG A 81 -8.34 9.51 -6.73
C ARG A 81 -8.14 11.00 -6.48
N ALA A 82 -7.30 11.36 -5.50
CA ALA A 82 -7.02 12.75 -5.16
C ALA A 82 -6.29 13.50 -6.28
N LEU A 83 -5.33 12.86 -6.95
CA LEU A 83 -4.46 13.49 -7.96
C LEU A 83 -5.10 13.54 -9.35
N LYS A 84 -6.00 12.61 -9.68
CA LYS A 84 -6.79 12.60 -10.94
C LYS A 84 -8.02 13.49 -10.88
N GLY A 85 -8.58 13.74 -9.69
CA GLY A 85 -9.71 14.65 -9.54
C GLY A 85 -9.33 16.09 -9.92
N ASN A 86 -10.13 16.72 -10.78
CA ASN A 86 -9.98 18.15 -11.11
C ASN A 86 -10.39 19.07 -9.94
N SER A 87 -11.00 18.53 -8.89
CA SER A 87 -11.21 19.25 -7.62
C SER A 87 -10.01 19.03 -6.71
N SER A 88 -9.02 19.91 -6.86
CA SER A 88 -8.20 20.36 -5.73
C SER A 88 -9.03 21.12 -4.67
N ASP A 89 -10.33 21.29 -4.90
CA ASP A 89 -11.29 21.97 -4.02
C ASP A 89 -11.53 21.14 -2.75
N GLY A 90 -10.52 21.11 -1.87
CA GLY A 90 -10.64 20.55 -0.53
C GLY A 90 -9.48 19.71 -0.02
N SER A 91 -8.57 19.29 -0.89
CA SER A 91 -7.38 18.57 -0.40
C SER A 91 -6.34 19.61 -0.01
N ASP A 92 -5.94 19.62 1.26
CA ASP A 92 -4.80 20.43 1.71
C ASP A 92 -3.56 20.04 0.88
N PRO A 93 -3.01 20.94 0.05
CA PRO A 93 -1.88 20.63 -0.84
C PRO A 93 -0.62 20.25 -0.05
N VAL A 94 -0.46 20.78 1.18
CA VAL A 94 0.67 20.45 2.05
C VAL A 94 0.54 19.02 2.54
N LEU A 95 -0.65 18.62 2.99
CA LEU A 95 -0.92 17.26 3.42
C LEU A 95 -0.81 16.27 2.26
N LEU A 96 -1.32 16.62 1.08
CA LEU A 96 -1.21 15.79 -0.11
C LEU A 96 0.25 15.55 -0.51
N LYS A 97 1.10 16.58 -0.41
CA LYS A 97 2.55 16.46 -0.62
C LYS A 97 3.17 15.46 0.37
N LYS A 98 2.88 15.59 1.67
CA LYS A 98 3.36 14.65 2.70
C LYS A 98 2.95 13.20 2.43
N TRP A 99 1.72 12.99 1.95
CA TRP A 99 1.26 11.66 1.55
C TRP A 99 2.01 11.10 0.33
N CYS A 100 2.32 11.95 -0.65
CA CYS A 100 3.12 11.56 -1.81
C CYS A 100 4.55 11.19 -1.40
N GLU A 101 5.20 12.01 -0.56
CA GLU A 101 6.54 11.76 -0.01
C GLU A 101 6.57 10.44 0.76
N PHE A 102 5.66 10.27 1.72
CA PHE A 102 5.55 9.02 2.49
C PHE A 102 5.33 7.80 1.58
N TYR A 103 4.47 7.91 0.56
CA TYR A 103 4.22 6.80 -0.35
C TYR A 103 5.47 6.41 -1.14
N SER A 104 6.21 7.39 -1.69
CA SER A 104 7.32 7.13 -2.60
C SER A 104 8.65 6.84 -1.91
N GLU A 105 8.90 7.45 -0.77
CA GLU A 105 10.19 7.37 -0.06
C GLU A 105 10.18 6.30 1.02
N GLU A 106 9.03 6.07 1.67
CA GLU A 106 8.94 5.17 2.83
C GLU A 106 8.08 3.93 2.53
N LEU A 107 6.78 4.11 2.31
CA LEU A 107 5.81 3.03 2.29
C LEU A 107 6.10 2.01 1.19
N LEU A 108 6.11 2.43 -0.08
CA LEU A 108 6.28 1.50 -1.19
C LEU A 108 7.67 0.82 -1.18
N PRO A 109 8.80 1.54 -1.04
CA PRO A 109 10.12 0.91 -1.05
C PRO A 109 10.34 -0.04 0.14
N ARG A 110 9.90 0.33 1.34
CA ARG A 110 10.10 -0.50 2.53
C ARG A 110 9.22 -1.74 2.50
N THR A 111 7.95 -1.62 2.10
CA THR A 111 7.08 -2.81 1.92
C THR A 111 7.66 -3.75 0.86
N LEU A 112 8.13 -3.24 -0.28
CA LEU A 112 8.79 -4.06 -1.30
C LEU A 112 10.04 -4.78 -0.77
N THR A 113 10.83 -4.10 0.05
CA THR A 113 12.04 -4.68 0.66
C THR A 113 11.67 -5.77 1.65
N MET A 114 10.64 -5.55 2.48
CA MET A 114 10.14 -6.56 3.40
C MET A 114 9.67 -7.80 2.65
N VAL A 115 8.78 -7.65 1.66
CA VAL A 115 8.25 -8.78 0.87
C VAL A 115 9.37 -9.60 0.22
N LYS A 116 10.40 -8.94 -0.33
CA LYS A 116 11.55 -9.63 -0.92
C LYS A 116 12.38 -10.41 0.10
N LYS A 117 12.50 -9.89 1.33
CA LYS A 117 13.25 -10.55 2.41
C LYS A 117 12.46 -11.69 3.04
N THR A 118 11.14 -11.54 3.16
CA THR A 118 10.27 -12.52 3.81
C THR A 118 9.89 -13.66 2.87
N SER A 119 9.68 -13.41 1.57
CA SER A 119 9.23 -14.47 0.63
C SER A 119 10.09 -15.74 0.67
N PRO A 120 11.43 -15.69 0.58
CA PRO A 120 12.24 -16.91 0.63
C PRO A 120 12.16 -17.66 1.98
N LYS A 121 11.82 -16.96 3.06
CA LYS A 121 11.64 -17.56 4.39
C LYS A 121 10.28 -18.24 4.55
N LEU A 122 9.30 -17.82 3.76
CA LEU A 122 7.93 -18.37 3.76
C LEU A 122 7.78 -19.55 2.78
N ASP A 123 8.61 -19.62 1.73
CA ASP A 123 8.58 -20.69 0.73
C ASP A 123 8.63 -22.12 1.33
N PRO A 124 9.46 -22.44 2.36
CA PRO A 124 9.49 -23.77 2.98
C PRO A 124 8.16 -24.18 3.64
N TYR A 125 7.33 -23.20 4.01
CA TYR A 125 6.03 -23.40 4.62
C TYR A 125 4.88 -23.41 3.59
N GLY A 126 5.21 -23.35 2.30
CA GLY A 126 4.21 -23.28 1.22
C GLY A 126 3.42 -21.96 1.19
N MET A 127 3.92 -20.92 1.83
CA MET A 127 3.31 -19.58 1.86
C MET A 127 4.00 -18.67 0.85
N TYR A 128 3.22 -18.08 -0.05
CA TYR A 128 3.75 -17.28 -1.16
C TYR A 128 3.17 -15.86 -1.16
N LEU A 129 4.06 -14.86 -1.13
CA LEU A 129 3.67 -13.46 -1.25
C LEU A 129 3.52 -13.05 -2.72
N PRO A 130 2.59 -12.14 -3.06
CA PRO A 130 2.37 -11.73 -4.44
C PRO A 130 3.58 -10.97 -4.99
N SER A 131 4.07 -11.37 -6.17
CA SER A 131 5.23 -10.73 -6.81
C SER A 131 4.96 -9.30 -7.27
N ARG A 132 3.69 -8.93 -7.46
CA ARG A 132 3.28 -7.59 -7.90
C ARG A 132 2.50 -6.90 -6.78
N MET A 133 3.03 -5.75 -6.34
CA MET A 133 2.27 -4.80 -5.52
C MET A 133 1.08 -4.30 -6.34
N GLY A 134 -0.14 -4.46 -5.80
CA GLY A 134 -1.41 -4.20 -6.49
C GLY A 134 -1.53 -2.83 -7.16
N THR A 135 -2.28 -1.90 -6.55
CA THR A 135 -2.45 -0.57 -7.15
C THR A 135 -1.20 0.28 -6.94
N ARG A 136 -0.76 0.99 -7.98
CA ARG A 136 0.35 1.95 -7.92
C ARG A 136 -0.07 3.34 -8.38
N VAL A 137 0.59 4.38 -7.86
CA VAL A 137 0.47 5.76 -8.37
C VAL A 137 1.42 5.91 -9.55
N SER A 138 0.96 6.46 -10.68
CA SER A 138 1.85 6.70 -11.81
C SER A 138 2.90 7.76 -11.46
N PRO A 139 4.13 7.67 -12.00
CA PRO A 139 5.19 8.65 -11.72
C PRO A 139 4.77 10.09 -12.01
N GLU A 140 4.00 10.30 -13.09
CA GLU A 140 3.48 11.61 -13.48
C GLU A 140 2.52 12.21 -12.44
N LEU A 141 1.60 11.39 -11.91
CA LEU A 141 0.66 11.83 -10.88
C LEU A 141 1.38 12.11 -9.56
N LEU A 142 2.34 11.26 -9.21
CA LEU A 142 3.16 11.45 -8.02
C LEU A 142 3.95 12.77 -8.09
N GLN A 143 4.60 13.05 -9.21
CA GLN A 143 5.29 14.33 -9.44
C GLN A 143 4.33 15.52 -9.38
N LYS A 144 3.10 15.39 -9.88
CA LYS A 144 2.06 16.43 -9.74
C LYS A 144 1.74 16.70 -8.27
N GLY A 145 1.63 15.65 -7.46
CA GLY A 145 1.35 15.75 -6.01
C GLY A 145 2.51 16.37 -5.23
N LEU A 146 3.75 15.99 -5.54
CA LEU A 146 4.96 16.53 -4.91
C LEU A 146 5.14 18.03 -5.21
N LYS A 147 4.80 18.45 -6.42
CA LYS A 147 4.87 19.85 -6.88
C LYS A 147 3.62 20.68 -6.53
N ALA A 148 2.65 20.13 -5.81
CA ALA A 148 1.36 20.80 -5.55
C ALA A 148 1.50 22.10 -4.73
N VAL A 149 2.56 22.24 -3.93
CA VAL A 149 2.83 23.45 -3.12
C VAL A 149 3.59 24.52 -3.92
N GLU A 150 4.27 24.15 -5.00
CA GLU A 150 5.13 25.05 -5.78
C GLU A 150 4.38 25.85 -6.84
N ARG A 151 3.10 25.54 -7.08
CA ARG A 151 2.24 26.39 -7.91
C ARG A 151 1.61 27.46 -7.03
N PRO A 152 2.10 28.71 -7.05
CA PRO A 152 1.27 29.80 -6.54
C PRO A 152 -0.04 29.77 -7.31
N THR A 153 -1.14 29.95 -6.58
CA THR A 153 -2.48 30.12 -7.12
C THR A 153 -2.54 31.34 -8.03
N GLU A 154 -2.13 31.19 -9.30
CA GLU A 154 -2.48 32.13 -10.35
C GLU A 154 -3.94 31.88 -10.71
N ALA A 155 -4.80 32.72 -10.12
CA ALA A 155 -6.15 32.91 -10.59
C ALA A 155 -6.15 33.25 -12.10
N PRO A 156 -7.07 32.70 -12.91
CA PRO A 156 -7.08 32.96 -14.34
C PRO A 156 -7.59 34.38 -14.60
N LYS A 157 -6.67 35.35 -14.70
CA LYS A 157 -6.98 36.65 -15.32
C LYS A 157 -7.03 36.45 -16.83
N LYS A 158 -8.25 36.32 -17.35
CA LYS A 158 -8.56 36.66 -18.74
C LYS A 158 -8.10 38.10 -19.00
N ALA A 159 -7.17 38.31 -19.93
CA ALA A 159 -7.36 39.10 -21.14
C ALA A 159 -6.03 39.61 -21.74
N LYS A 160 -5.93 39.42 -23.06
CA LYS A 160 -5.16 40.19 -24.06
C LYS A 160 -3.62 40.14 -24.05
N LYS A 161 -3.12 39.18 -24.83
CA LYS A 161 -2.36 39.37 -26.08
C LYS A 161 -1.89 40.81 -26.37
N GLU A 162 -0.57 41.03 -26.36
CA GLU A 162 0.13 41.78 -27.40
C GLU A 162 1.60 41.33 -27.48
N GLU A 163 2.03 41.03 -28.70
CA GLU A 163 3.37 40.61 -29.11
C GLU A 163 4.37 41.75 -29.02
N THR A 164 5.63 41.46 -28.63
CA THR A 164 6.81 42.05 -29.31
C THR A 164 8.02 41.10 -29.16
N GLU A 165 8.47 40.56 -30.29
CA GLU A 165 9.82 40.05 -30.65
C GLU A 165 10.93 41.06 -30.24
N GLU A 166 12.23 40.81 -30.09
CA GLU A 166 13.16 39.70 -30.32
C GLU A 166 14.50 40.09 -29.63
N GLU A 167 15.14 39.11 -28.96
CA GLU A 167 16.59 38.72 -28.94
C GLU A 167 17.78 39.74 -28.88
N PRO A 168 19.06 39.29 -28.77
CA PRO A 168 19.69 38.40 -27.77
C PRO A 168 21.06 38.95 -27.28
N ILE A 169 21.59 38.53 -26.11
CA ILE A 169 23.03 38.77 -25.81
C ILE A 169 23.68 37.59 -25.02
N ALA A 170 24.60 36.95 -25.75
CA ALA A 170 25.91 36.39 -25.38
C ALA A 170 26.07 35.18 -24.42
N GLU A 171 26.60 34.13 -25.06
CA GLU A 171 27.45 33.06 -24.55
C GLU A 171 28.51 33.51 -23.52
N LYS A 172 28.73 32.70 -22.48
CA LYS A 172 30.08 32.40 -21.96
C LYS A 172 30.16 30.97 -21.41
N LYS A 173 31.21 30.28 -21.88
CA LYS A 173 31.62 28.90 -21.60
C LYS A 173 32.32 28.73 -20.24
N ALA A 174 32.36 27.45 -19.83
CA ALA A 174 33.32 26.78 -18.92
C ALA A 174 33.23 27.20 -17.44
N ASP A 175 33.34 26.30 -16.45
CA ASP A 175 34.27 25.18 -16.34
C ASP A 175 33.75 24.14 -15.33
N ILE A 176 34.13 22.88 -15.53
CA ILE A 176 33.81 21.70 -14.72
C ILE A 176 35.04 21.40 -13.86
N PRO A 177 34.92 21.29 -12.53
CA PRO A 177 35.84 20.44 -11.77
C PRO A 177 35.13 19.18 -11.29
N LYS A 178 35.61 18.09 -11.87
CA LYS A 178 35.48 16.70 -11.44
C LYS A 178 36.32 16.49 -10.18
N GLU A 179 35.72 16.11 -9.06
CA GLU A 179 36.43 15.39 -7.99
C GLU A 179 35.61 14.17 -7.56
N GLU A 180 36.25 13.01 -7.78
CA GLU A 180 35.87 11.67 -7.34
C GLU A 180 36.51 11.38 -5.97
N PRO A 181 36.18 10.24 -5.31
CA PRO A 181 35.94 10.17 -3.87
C PRO A 181 37.20 9.85 -3.05
N LYS A 182 37.23 10.31 -1.81
CA LYS A 182 38.14 9.80 -0.77
C LYS A 182 37.42 8.79 0.10
N ALA A 183 37.82 7.53 -0.07
CA ALA A 183 37.70 6.46 0.92
C ALA A 183 38.73 6.66 2.03
N VAL A 184 38.36 6.54 3.31
CA VAL A 184 39.26 6.16 4.41
C VAL A 184 38.45 5.52 5.56
N SER A 185 38.86 4.30 5.93
CA SER A 185 38.83 3.57 7.24
C SER A 185 37.51 3.47 8.03
N GLU A 186 36.93 2.30 8.30
CA GLU A 186 37.44 1.17 9.13
C GLU A 186 38.09 1.62 10.44
N GLU A 187 37.29 1.70 11.50
CA GLU A 187 37.79 1.45 12.86
C GLU A 187 36.75 0.62 13.61
N ALA A 188 37.17 -0.61 13.92
CA ALA A 188 36.54 -1.53 14.84
C ALA A 188 36.87 -1.09 16.27
N VAL A 189 35.88 -1.13 17.16
CA VAL A 189 36.11 -1.23 18.61
C VAL A 189 35.15 -2.28 19.14
N ASP A 190 35.72 -3.46 19.31
CA ASP A 190 35.42 -4.47 20.32
C ASP A 190 35.44 -3.84 21.72
N GLU A 191 34.46 -4.14 22.57
CA GLU A 191 34.71 -4.67 23.92
C GLU A 191 33.39 -5.09 24.58
N ASP A 192 33.39 -6.37 24.98
CA ASP A 192 32.54 -7.08 25.91
C ASP A 192 32.20 -6.29 27.20
N GLU A 193 31.03 -6.57 27.78
CA GLU A 193 30.98 -7.09 29.15
C GLU A 193 29.59 -7.65 29.51
N ASP A 194 29.66 -8.88 30.03
CA ASP A 194 28.67 -9.69 30.73
C ASP A 194 27.79 -8.96 31.75
N ALA A 195 26.55 -9.45 31.88
CA ALA A 195 25.98 -9.78 33.19
C ALA A 195 24.79 -10.73 33.03
N GLU A 196 25.05 -11.99 33.39
CA GLU A 196 24.12 -12.99 33.91
C GLU A 196 23.20 -12.37 34.98
N ASP A 197 21.91 -12.74 35.06
CA ASP A 197 21.37 -13.44 36.24
C ASP A 197 19.89 -13.87 36.14
N GLU A 198 19.69 -15.10 36.63
CA GLU A 198 18.54 -15.73 37.32
C GLU A 198 17.12 -15.65 36.71
N GLU A 199 16.52 -16.77 36.25
CA GLU A 199 15.85 -17.84 37.04
C GLU A 199 14.73 -17.35 37.98
N ASP A 200 13.49 -17.63 37.60
CA ASP A 200 12.46 -18.26 38.45
C ASP A 200 11.22 -18.59 37.58
N GLU A 201 10.85 -19.87 37.43
CA GLU A 201 9.74 -20.54 38.15
C GLU A 201 8.38 -19.81 37.97
N ALA A 202 7.24 -20.42 37.66
CA ALA A 202 6.80 -21.78 37.34
C ALA A 202 5.35 -21.66 36.79
N GLU A 203 4.89 -22.73 36.13
CA GLU A 203 3.52 -23.22 36.00
C GLU A 203 2.31 -22.30 36.27
N GLU A 204 1.39 -22.21 35.30
CA GLU A 204 0.06 -22.82 35.49
C GLU A 204 -0.55 -23.23 34.14
N VAL A 205 -0.84 -24.53 34.04
CA VAL A 205 -1.55 -25.18 32.94
C VAL A 205 -3.03 -25.11 33.31
N ASP A 206 -3.83 -24.31 32.61
CA ASP A 206 -5.29 -24.39 32.71
C ASP A 206 -5.85 -25.23 31.55
N THR A 207 -5.94 -26.53 31.83
CA THR A 207 -6.72 -27.53 31.10
C THR A 207 -8.11 -27.62 31.71
N LEU A 208 -9.17 -27.42 30.90
CA LEU A 208 -10.59 -27.87 30.99
C LEU A 208 -11.44 -26.78 30.28
N GLU A 209 -12.39 -27.01 29.38
CA GLU A 209 -13.36 -28.07 29.04
C GLU A 209 -13.50 -28.05 27.50
N GLU A 210 -13.47 -29.14 26.72
CA GLU A 210 -14.45 -30.23 26.62
C GLU A 210 -15.90 -29.74 26.49
N ASP A 211 -16.30 -29.34 25.27
CA ASP A 211 -17.67 -29.39 24.75
C ASP A 211 -17.58 -29.21 23.22
N GLU A 212 -18.34 -29.85 22.36
CA GLU A 212 -19.12 -31.08 22.35
C GLU A 212 -19.35 -31.27 20.83
N TYR A 213 -19.33 -32.52 20.38
CA TYR A 213 -19.60 -32.90 19.00
C TYR A 213 -21.00 -32.43 18.58
N ASP A 214 -21.12 -31.66 17.50
CA ASP A 214 -22.36 -31.62 16.71
C ASP A 214 -22.12 -32.29 15.36
N GLU A 215 -22.42 -33.59 15.44
CA GLU A 215 -23.02 -34.49 14.46
C GLU A 215 -23.34 -33.95 13.05
N TYR A 216 -22.86 -34.72 12.07
CA TYR A 216 -23.13 -34.59 10.64
C TYR A 216 -24.60 -34.86 10.31
N GLU A 217 -25.26 -33.96 9.58
CA GLU A 217 -26.43 -34.31 8.77
C GLU A 217 -26.01 -34.28 7.30
N TYR A 218 -25.67 -35.48 6.79
CA TYR A 218 -25.51 -35.73 5.36
C TYR A 218 -26.90 -35.71 4.73
N ASP A 219 -27.21 -34.70 3.91
CA ASP A 219 -28.32 -34.78 2.94
C ASP A 219 -27.92 -35.77 1.84
N GLU A 220 -28.24 -37.03 2.11
CA GLU A 220 -28.19 -38.18 1.21
C GLU A 220 -29.34 -38.09 0.21
N ASP A 221 -29.21 -37.23 -0.80
CA ASP A 221 -30.09 -37.28 -1.98
C ASP A 221 -29.54 -38.30 -2.99
N GLU A 222 -29.74 -39.58 -2.67
CA GLU A 222 -29.85 -40.65 -3.66
C GLU A 222 -31.13 -40.44 -4.48
N TYR A 223 -31.00 -40.01 -5.73
CA TYR A 223 -31.96 -40.40 -6.76
C TYR A 223 -31.23 -40.94 -7.99
N TYR A 224 -31.22 -42.26 -8.08
CA TYR A 224 -31.08 -43.01 -9.32
C TYR A 224 -32.08 -42.49 -10.36
N ASP A 225 -31.61 -42.14 -11.57
CA ASP A 225 -32.43 -42.17 -12.77
C ASP A 225 -31.73 -43.03 -13.83
N ASP A 226 -32.17 -44.29 -13.84
CA ASP A 226 -31.87 -45.33 -14.81
C ASP A 226 -32.56 -44.96 -16.14
N GLY A 227 -31.78 -44.47 -17.08
CA GLY A 227 -32.24 -44.02 -18.41
C GLY A 227 -31.39 -44.59 -19.53
N GLU A 228 -31.14 -45.90 -19.51
CA GLU A 228 -30.68 -46.65 -20.67
C GLU A 228 -31.86 -46.74 -21.69
N GLU A 229 -31.94 -45.80 -22.63
CA GLU A 229 -32.76 -45.97 -23.85
C GLU A 229 -31.89 -46.32 -25.06
N LEU A 230 -32.25 -47.48 -25.62
CA LEU A 230 -31.80 -48.13 -26.85
C LEU A 230 -31.88 -47.27 -28.12
#